data_AF-A0A524FK28-F1
#
_entry.id   AF-A0A524FK28-F1
#
_cell.length_a   1.000
_cell.length_b   1.000
_cell.length_c   1.000
_cell.angle_alpha   90.00
_cell.angle_beta   90.00
_cell.angle_gamma   90.00
#
_symmetry.space_group_name_H-M   'P 1'
#
loop_
_entity.id
_entity.type
_entity.pdbx_description
1 polymer ?
#
loop_
_entity_poly.entity_id
_entity_poly.type
_entity_poly.pdbx_seq_one_letter_code
_entity_poly.pdbx_strand_id
1 'polypeptide(L)'
;MSDAMMHGYPKILFFSSPHCTPCKPVEEMLKRINLSMFGKKLYIEKIDVSKNYKLTQNYKVTSLPTIVIADKKLSINIQEEDIIDAILYGFISSVEIE
;
A
#
# COMPACT_ATOMS: atom_id res chain seq x y z
N MET A 1 6.78 13.04 -8.90
CA MET A 1 6.95 12.56 -7.51
C MET A 1 5.93 13.14 -6.51
N SER A 2 5.10 14.14 -6.83
CA SER A 2 4.19 14.79 -5.86
C SER A 2 2.92 14.00 -5.46
N ASP A 3 2.60 12.86 -6.08
CA ASP A 3 1.42 12.03 -5.76
C ASP A 3 1.73 10.82 -4.84
N ALA A 4 2.98 10.68 -4.38
CA ALA A 4 3.40 9.56 -3.53
C ALA A 4 3.06 9.75 -2.03
N MET A 5 2.77 10.98 -1.61
CA MET A 5 2.50 11.36 -0.22
C MET A 5 1.13 12.04 -0.11
N MET A 6 0.40 11.80 0.97
CA MET A 6 -0.88 12.40 1.27
C MET A 6 -0.94 12.80 2.75
N HIS A 7 -1.17 14.09 3.03
CA HIS A 7 -1.16 14.67 4.39
C HIS A 7 0.09 14.33 5.22
N GLY A 8 1.26 14.24 4.57
CA GLY A 8 2.53 13.90 5.22
C GLY A 8 2.75 12.41 5.47
N TYR A 9 1.88 11.53 4.98
CA TYR A 9 2.02 10.06 5.04
C TYR A 9 2.19 9.48 3.63
N PRO A 10 2.92 8.37 3.44
CA PRO A 10 2.97 7.72 2.14
C PRO A 10 1.59 7.20 1.73
N LYS A 11 1.23 7.41 0.46
CA LYS A 11 0.00 6.88 -0.12
C LYS A 11 0.12 5.37 -0.25
N ILE A 12 -0.87 4.64 0.28
CA ILE A 12 -0.89 3.18 0.24
C ILE A 12 -2.02 2.74 -0.70
N LEU A 13 -1.66 2.09 -1.80
CA LEU A 13 -2.61 1.51 -2.74
C LEU A 13 -2.66 0.00 -2.52
N PHE A 14 -3.81 -0.51 -2.10
CA PHE A 14 -4.03 -1.94 -1.88
C PHE A 14 -4.90 -2.53 -2.98
N PHE A 15 -4.27 -3.20 -3.94
CA PHE A 15 -4.96 -3.87 -5.04
C PHE A 15 -5.50 -5.22 -4.57
N SER A 16 -6.82 -5.38 -4.70
CA SER A 16 -7.58 -6.53 -4.22
C SER A 16 -8.75 -6.82 -5.18
N SER A 17 -9.58 -7.81 -4.82
CA SER A 17 -10.87 -8.08 -5.45
C SER A 17 -11.86 -8.65 -4.42
N PRO A 18 -13.18 -8.58 -4.67
CA PRO A 18 -14.19 -9.17 -3.78
C PRO A 18 -14.02 -10.68 -3.56
N HIS A 19 -13.42 -11.38 -4.53
CA HIS A 19 -13.19 -12.83 -4.51
C HIS A 19 -11.72 -13.20 -4.23
N CYS A 20 -10.97 -12.33 -3.56
CA CYS A 20 -9.59 -12.58 -3.19
C CYS A 20 -9.47 -13.06 -1.74
N THR A 21 -9.58 -14.36 -1.50
CA THR A 21 -9.30 -14.96 -0.19
C THR A 21 -7.90 -14.61 0.37
N PRO A 22 -6.79 -14.70 -0.40
CA PRO A 22 -5.46 -14.37 0.13
C PRO A 22 -5.27 -12.89 0.46
N CYS A 23 -6.20 -12.01 0.05
CA CYS A 23 -6.14 -10.58 0.38
C CYS A 23 -6.57 -10.28 1.83
N LYS A 24 -7.38 -11.15 2.47
CA LYS A 24 -7.93 -10.87 3.80
C LYS A 24 -6.85 -10.67 4.88
N PRO A 25 -5.82 -11.53 5.00
CA PRO A 25 -4.79 -11.34 6.01
C PRO A 25 -4.02 -10.03 5.82
N VAL A 26 -3.76 -9.66 4.56
CA VAL A 26 -3.09 -8.39 4.20
C VAL A 26 -3.94 -7.19 4.57
N GLU A 27 -5.25 -7.25 4.34
CA GLU A 27 -6.17 -6.18 4.77
C GLU A 27 -6.15 -6.01 6.29
N GLU A 28 -6.14 -7.11 7.05
CA GLU A 28 -6.07 -7.04 8.51
C GLU A 28 -4.71 -6.55 9.02
N MET A 29 -3.60 -6.90 8.36
CA MET A 29 -2.28 -6.31 8.66
C MET A 29 -2.30 -4.79 8.47
N LEU A 30 -2.78 -4.31 7.33
CA LEU A 30 -2.88 -2.88 7.03
C LEU A 30 -3.74 -2.14 8.08
N LYS A 31 -4.88 -2.72 8.48
CA LYS A 31 -5.73 -2.16 9.55
C LYS A 31 -4.99 -2.10 10.89
N ARG A 32 -4.31 -3.18 11.28
CA ARG A 32 -3.54 -3.23 12.54
C ARG A 32 -2.44 -2.19 12.54
N ILE A 33 -1.58 -2.17 11.52
CA ILE A 33 -0.47 -1.20 11.39
C ILE A 33 -1.01 0.23 11.48
N ASN A 34 -2.07 0.55 10.73
CA ASN A 34 -2.64 1.89 10.73
C ASN A 34 -3.13 2.28 12.13
N LEU A 35 -3.79 1.35 12.84
CA LEU A 35 -4.32 1.61 14.18
C LEU A 35 -3.22 1.71 15.24
N SER A 36 -2.34 0.71 15.34
CA SER A 36 -1.41 0.55 16.46
C SER A 36 -0.16 1.42 16.33
N MET A 37 0.33 1.66 15.11
CA MET A 37 1.59 2.37 14.90
C MET A 37 1.39 3.81 14.42
N PHE A 38 0.35 4.05 13.62
CA PHE A 38 0.14 5.35 12.96
C PHE A 38 -1.12 6.09 13.43
N GLY A 39 -1.83 5.58 14.43
CA GLY A 39 -2.96 6.28 15.05
C GLY A 39 -4.09 6.63 14.07
N LYS A 40 -4.37 5.74 13.11
CA LYS A 40 -5.36 5.89 12.03
C LYS A 40 -5.04 6.99 11.01
N LYS A 41 -3.77 7.38 10.86
CA LYS A 41 -3.36 8.44 9.94
C LYS A 41 -2.93 7.96 8.55
N LEU A 42 -2.69 6.66 8.36
CA LEU A 42 -2.35 6.14 7.02
C LEU A 42 -3.55 6.26 6.09
N TYR A 43 -3.29 6.78 4.90
CA TYR A 43 -4.25 6.77 3.81
C TYR A 43 -4.09 5.47 3.00
N ILE A 44 -5.04 4.55 3.18
CA ILE A 44 -5.07 3.25 2.52
C ILE A 44 -6.23 3.22 1.53
N GLU A 45 -5.93 3.26 0.25
CA GLU A 45 -6.90 3.16 -0.83
C GLU A 45 -7.00 1.70 -1.28
N LYS A 46 -8.13 1.04 -0.99
CA LYS A 46 -8.41 -0.30 -1.50
C LYS A 46 -8.96 -0.23 -2.92
N ILE A 47 -8.23 -0.80 -3.86
CA ILE A 47 -8.56 -0.78 -5.29
C ILE A 47 -9.07 -2.15 -5.70
N ASP A 48 -10.32 -2.21 -6.15
CA ASP A 48 -10.88 -3.39 -6.81
C ASP A 48 -10.39 -3.45 -8.26
N VAL A 49 -9.53 -4.43 -8.58
CA VAL A 49 -8.96 -4.56 -9.92
C VAL A 49 -10.00 -4.90 -11.00
N SER A 50 -11.14 -5.46 -10.63
CA SER A 50 -12.24 -5.76 -11.57
C SER A 50 -13.00 -4.50 -12.03
N LYS A 51 -12.80 -3.39 -11.33
CA LYS A 51 -13.45 -2.10 -11.62
C LYS A 51 -12.48 -1.02 -12.08
N ASN A 52 -11.17 -1.21 -11.85
CA ASN A 52 -10.15 -0.18 -12.03
C ASN A 52 -9.03 -0.60 -13.00
N TYR A 53 -9.40 -1.18 -14.15
CA TYR A 53 -8.46 -1.75 -15.13
C TYR A 53 -7.29 -0.82 -15.51
N LYS A 54 -7.59 0.45 -15.82
CA LYS A 54 -6.56 1.44 -16.21
C LYS A 54 -5.52 1.64 -15.10
N LEU A 55 -5.98 1.74 -13.85
CA LEU A 55 -5.10 1.92 -12.70
C LEU A 55 -4.26 0.66 -12.45
N THR A 56 -4.89 -0.53 -12.52
CA THR A 56 -4.21 -1.83 -12.41
C THR A 56 -3.09 -1.99 -13.45
N GLN A 57 -3.34 -1.56 -14.70
CA GLN A 57 -2.34 -1.58 -15.77
C GLN A 57 -1.22 -0.57 -15.53
N ASN A 58 -1.55 0.66 -15.13
CA ASN A 58 -0.55 1.71 -14.85
C ASN A 58 0.45 1.27 -13.77
N TYR A 59 -0.03 0.58 -12.73
CA TYR A 59 0.81 0.04 -11.65
C TYR A 59 1.41 -1.34 -11.95
N LYS A 60 1.17 -1.89 -13.15
CA LYS A 60 1.66 -3.22 -13.58
C LYS A 60 1.39 -4.30 -12.53
N VAL A 61 0.15 -4.35 -12.05
CA VAL A 61 -0.30 -5.34 -11.06
C VAL A 61 -0.60 -6.65 -11.79
N THR A 62 0.17 -7.69 -11.49
CA THR A 62 0.10 -9.01 -12.15
C THR A 62 -0.46 -10.10 -11.23
N SER A 63 -0.58 -9.83 -9.93
CA SER A 63 -1.08 -10.78 -8.93
C SER A 63 -1.80 -10.06 -7.80
N LEU A 64 -2.71 -10.77 -7.13
CA LEU A 64 -3.38 -10.29 -5.91
C LEU A 64 -2.96 -11.15 -4.70
N PRO A 65 -2.84 -10.56 -3.50
CA PRO A 65 -2.83 -9.11 -3.24
C PRO A 65 -1.57 -8.43 -3.80
N THR A 66 -1.67 -7.13 -4.09
CA THR A 66 -0.51 -6.26 -4.33
C THR A 66 -0.69 -4.97 -3.55
N ILE A 67 0.37 -4.50 -2.90
CA ILE A 67 0.41 -3.21 -2.20
C ILE A 67 1.45 -2.33 -2.87
N VAL A 68 1.13 -1.07 -3.09
CA VAL A 68 2.08 -0.03 -3.50
C VAL A 68 2.15 1.03 -2.42
N ILE A 69 3.34 1.32 -1.92
CA ILE A 69 3.60 2.31 -0.86
C ILE A 69 4.74 3.19 -1.35
N ALA A 70 4.45 4.46 -1.65
CA ALA A 70 5.36 5.33 -2.39
C ALA A 70 5.89 4.61 -3.66
N ASP A 71 7.20 4.37 -3.76
CA ASP A 71 7.83 3.68 -4.89
C ASP A 71 8.05 2.17 -4.68
N LYS A 72 7.60 1.62 -3.55
CA LYS A 72 7.75 0.18 -3.24
C LYS A 72 6.49 -0.59 -3.62
N LYS A 73 6.67 -1.70 -4.32
CA LYS A 73 5.61 -2.65 -4.68
C LYS A 73 5.85 -3.99 -3.97
N LEU A 74 4.88 -4.41 -3.17
CA LEU A 74 4.86 -5.68 -2.46
C LEU A 74 3.81 -6.59 -3.10
N SER A 75 4.22 -7.79 -3.47
CA SER A 75 3.36 -8.80 -4.09
C SER A 75 3.84 -10.18 -3.63
N ILE A 76 2.89 -11.07 -3.32
CA ILE A 76 3.15 -12.46 -2.90
C ILE A 76 3.86 -12.55 -1.53
N ASN A 77 3.40 -13.45 -0.65
CA ASN A 77 3.99 -13.70 0.68
C ASN A 77 4.29 -12.43 1.51
N ILE A 78 3.43 -11.41 1.42
CA ILE A 78 3.62 -10.12 2.10
C ILE A 78 3.56 -10.36 3.62
N GLN A 79 4.60 -9.95 4.34
CA GLN A 79 4.64 -9.97 5.80
C GLN A 79 4.36 -8.58 6.38
N GLU A 80 4.18 -8.51 7.71
CA GLU A 80 3.88 -7.25 8.39
C GLU A 80 5.09 -6.31 8.35
N GLU A 81 6.29 -6.88 8.48
CA GLU A 81 7.58 -6.17 8.45
C GLU A 81 7.82 -5.49 7.10
N ASP A 82 7.50 -6.17 5.99
CA ASP A 82 7.65 -5.63 4.64
C ASP A 82 6.84 -4.33 4.45
N ILE A 83 5.63 -4.30 5.02
CA ILE A 83 4.73 -3.15 4.94
C ILE A 83 5.29 -2.00 5.78
N ILE A 84 5.75 -2.28 7.00
CA ILE A 84 6.33 -1.28 7.89
C ILE A 84 7.58 -0.66 7.24
N ASP A 85 8.49 -1.49 6.73
CA ASP A 85 9.71 -1.04 6.07
C ASP A 85 9.42 -0.16 4.85
N ALA A 86 8.42 -0.53 4.05
CA ALA A 86 8.00 0.28 2.91
C ALA A 86 7.40 1.63 3.32
N ILE A 87 6.65 1.68 4.42
CA ILE A 87 6.12 2.93 4.98
C ILE A 87 7.27 3.82 5.48
N LEU A 88 8.21 3.26 6.25
CA LEU A 88 9.39 3.99 6.75
C LEU A 88 10.25 4.50 5.60
N TYR A 89 10.48 3.67 4.59
CA TYR A 89 11.15 4.10 3.36
C TYR A 89 10.43 5.28 2.69
N GLY A 90 9.10 5.23 2.61
CA GLY A 90 8.28 6.34 2.09
C GLY A 90 8.54 7.65 2.84
N PHE A 91 8.62 7.61 4.17
CA PHE A 91 8.98 8.79 4.96
C PHE A 91 10.41 9.26 4.69
N ILE A 92 11.39 8.36 4.75
CA ILE A 92 12.81 8.71 4.59
C ILE A 92 13.07 9.30 3.20
N SER A 93 12.51 8.69 2.15
CA SER A 93 12.67 9.15 0.77
C SER A 93 11.94 10.47 0.46
N SER A 94 10.99 10.87 1.31
CA SER A 94 10.31 12.17 1.18
C SER A 94 11.07 13.34 1.79
N VAL A 95 12.16 13.07 2.53
CA VAL A 95 13.03 14.11 3.07
C VAL A 95 14.01 14.52 1.96
N GLU A 96 13.85 15.74 1.44
CA GLU A 96 14.90 16.36 0.64
C GLU A 96 16.07 16.67 1.59
N ILE A 97 17.19 15.98 1.38
CA ILE A 97 18.44 16.28 2.08
C ILE A 97 19.08 17.44 1.33
N GLU A 98 19.08 18.63 1.93
CA GLU A 98 19.87 19.79 1.48
C GLU A 98 21.38 19.52 1.54
#